data_AF-A0A975GU39-F1
#
_entry.id   AF-A0A975GU39-F1
#
_cell.length_a   1.000
_cell.length_b   1.000
_cell.length_c   1.000
_cell.angle_alpha   90.00
_cell.angle_beta   90.00
_cell.angle_gamma   90.00
#
_symmetry.space_group_name_H-M   'P 1'
#
loop_
_entity.id
_entity.type
_entity.pdbx_description
1 polymer ?
#
loop_
_entity_poly.entity_id
_entity_poly.type
_entity_poly.pdbx_seq_one_letter_code
_entity_poly.pdbx_strand_id
1 'polypeptide(L)'
;MFYAGVKFGENADFTSVVIVEKTLKNLKKYYILREIKQFSSDTDYREIENEIIKIYNDRKFIVSKRVFSQDKRPAKTIKAHPAIVVSFTGTDTRQADSLRKRKIPAEAIAICDGDSWRKEDYGPICLGNNYYVPQGDLIRNLSAVFGQHRLVIETEIPFAENLIKELNGSELKEESLISALSMPIWFCENIRVIKRY
;
A
#
# COMPACT_ATOMS: atom_id res chain seq x y z
N MET A 1 -2.89 -11.28 -3.64
CA MET A 1 -2.24 -10.79 -2.38
C MET A 1 -2.73 -9.37 -2.17
N PHE A 2 -3.01 -8.98 -0.93
CA PHE A 2 -3.54 -7.66 -0.64
C PHE A 2 -2.44 -6.69 -0.22
N TYR A 3 -2.65 -5.42 -0.52
CA TYR A 3 -1.83 -4.29 -0.11
C TYR A 3 -2.76 -3.21 0.42
N ALA A 4 -2.44 -2.66 1.59
CA ALA A 4 -3.15 -1.53 2.17
C ALA A 4 -2.24 -0.30 2.12
N GLY A 5 -2.59 0.68 1.30
CA GLY A 5 -1.93 1.98 1.26
C GLY A 5 -2.60 2.96 2.20
N VAL A 6 -1.83 3.68 2.99
CA VAL A 6 -2.31 4.62 4.01
C VAL A 6 -1.64 5.96 3.81
N LYS A 7 -2.42 7.00 3.47
CA LYS A 7 -1.95 8.39 3.43
C LYS A 7 -2.51 9.14 4.62
N PHE A 8 -1.65 9.50 5.57
CA PHE A 8 -2.01 10.34 6.69
C PHE A 8 -2.19 11.80 6.22
N GLY A 9 -3.29 12.41 6.68
CA GLY A 9 -3.71 13.77 6.34
C GLY A 9 -2.99 14.84 7.15
N GLU A 10 -1.66 14.94 7.03
CA GLU A 10 -0.91 16.01 7.73
C GLU A 10 -1.21 17.41 7.15
N ASN A 11 -1.64 17.49 5.89
CA ASN A 11 -2.07 18.71 5.18
C ASN A 11 -3.40 18.51 4.42
N ALA A 12 -4.13 17.43 4.70
CA ALA A 12 -5.36 17.08 4.01
C ALA A 12 -6.49 16.90 5.02
N ASP A 13 -7.72 17.20 4.60
CA ASP A 13 -8.90 17.06 5.45
C ASP A 13 -9.16 15.62 5.89
N PHE A 14 -8.54 14.64 5.22
CA PHE A 14 -8.76 13.22 5.47
C PHE A 14 -7.48 12.38 5.45
N THR A 15 -7.43 11.40 6.34
CA THR A 15 -6.55 10.23 6.21
C THR A 15 -7.24 9.17 5.37
N SER A 16 -6.58 8.69 4.32
CA SER A 16 -7.16 7.69 3.42
C SER A 16 -6.45 6.35 3.56
N VAL A 17 -7.24 5.27 3.62
CA VAL A 17 -6.78 3.89 3.57
C VAL A 17 -7.39 3.23 2.34
N VAL A 18 -6.54 2.69 1.47
CA VAL A 18 -6.93 2.04 0.22
C VAL A 18 -6.43 0.61 0.22
N ILE A 19 -7.33 -0.36 0.02
CA ILE A 19 -6.99 -1.78 -0.06
C ILE A 19 -7.07 -2.23 -1.52
N VAL A 20 -5.95 -2.76 -2.01
CA VAL A 20 -5.80 -3.26 -3.38
C VAL A 20 -5.45 -4.74 -3.34
N GLU A 21 -6.17 -5.53 -4.12
CA GLU A 21 -5.81 -6.90 -4.42
C GLU A 21 -4.93 -6.97 -5.67
N LYS A 22 -3.73 -7.51 -5.52
CA LYS A 22 -2.86 -7.89 -6.63
C LYS A 22 -3.16 -9.31 -7.10
N THR A 23 -3.43 -9.44 -8.39
CA THR A 23 -3.52 -10.69 -9.13
C THR A 23 -2.50 -10.73 -10.28
N LEU A 24 -2.21 -11.92 -10.81
CA LEU A 24 -1.31 -12.11 -11.95
C LEU A 24 -2.10 -12.75 -13.09
N LYS A 25 -2.16 -12.09 -14.25
CA LYS A 25 -2.80 -12.60 -15.47
C LYS A 25 -1.88 -12.34 -16.64
N ASN A 26 -1.60 -13.36 -17.45
CA ASN A 26 -0.71 -13.27 -18.61
C ASN A 26 0.66 -12.63 -18.27
N LEU A 27 1.27 -13.06 -17.17
CA LEU A 27 2.54 -12.54 -16.63
C LEU A 27 2.55 -11.04 -16.26
N LYS A 28 1.38 -10.37 -16.29
CA LYS A 28 1.22 -8.98 -15.88
C LYS A 28 0.47 -8.89 -14.54
N LYS A 29 0.85 -7.92 -13.73
CA LYS A 29 0.20 -7.64 -12.44
C LYS A 29 -1.08 -6.84 -12.70
N TYR A 30 -2.20 -7.30 -12.15
CA TYR A 30 -3.47 -6.59 -12.16
C TYR A 30 -3.84 -6.23 -10.73
N TYR A 31 -4.56 -5.14 -10.60
CA TYR A 31 -4.92 -4.50 -9.34
C TYR A 31 -6.42 -4.35 -9.30
N ILE A 32 -7.05 -4.83 -8.25
CA ILE A 32 -8.48 -4.67 -8.02
C ILE A 32 -8.62 -3.85 -6.75
N LEU A 33 -9.25 -2.69 -6.85
CA LEU A 33 -9.61 -1.91 -5.67
C LEU A 33 -10.69 -2.67 -4.90
N ARG A 34 -10.48 -2.88 -3.60
CA ARG A 34 -11.37 -3.69 -2.77
C ARG A 34 -12.05 -2.91 -1.67
N GLU A 35 -11.40 -1.88 -1.16
CA GLU A 35 -11.94 -1.06 -0.09
C GLU A 35 -11.27 0.31 -0.07
N ILE A 36 -12.05 1.34 0.21
CA ILE A 36 -11.56 2.68 0.58
C ILE A 36 -12.16 3.00 1.96
N LYS A 37 -11.33 3.51 2.86
CA LYS A 37 -11.77 4.17 4.10
C LYS A 37 -11.17 5.56 4.16
N GLN A 38 -11.97 6.52 4.59
CA GLN A 38 -11.50 7.87 4.89
C GLN A 38 -11.85 8.19 6.34
N PHE A 39 -10.90 8.81 7.02
CA PHE A 39 -11.03 9.30 8.39
C PHE A 39 -10.87 10.81 8.35
N SER A 40 -11.73 11.53 9.06
CA SER A 40 -11.62 12.97 9.19
C SER A 40 -10.31 13.35 9.91
N SER A 41 -9.80 14.55 9.64
CA SER A 41 -8.55 15.06 10.21
C SER A 41 -8.55 15.18 11.74
N ASP A 42 -9.72 15.22 12.36
CA ASP A 42 -9.92 15.22 13.82
C ASP A 42 -9.94 13.82 14.45
N THR A 43 -9.88 12.75 13.64
CA THR A 43 -9.86 11.37 14.15
C THR A 43 -8.53 11.07 14.84
N ASP A 44 -8.57 10.46 16.03
CA ASP A 44 -7.36 10.05 16.75
C ASP A 44 -6.53 9.06 15.91
N TYR A 45 -5.24 9.34 15.74
CA TYR A 45 -4.30 8.45 15.06
C TYR A 45 -4.32 7.02 15.62
N ARG A 46 -4.58 6.83 16.92
CA ARG A 46 -4.71 5.50 17.53
C ARG A 46 -5.89 4.72 16.97
N GLU A 47 -6.98 5.39 16.65
CA GLU A 47 -8.15 4.77 16.03
C GLU A 47 -7.80 4.29 14.61
N ILE A 48 -7.12 5.14 13.84
CA ILE A 48 -6.64 4.79 12.49
C ILE A 48 -5.66 3.61 12.55
N GLU A 49 -4.70 3.63 13.47
CA GLU A 49 -3.77 2.51 13.71
C GLU A 49 -4.49 1.20 14.07
N ASN A 50 -5.51 1.27 14.93
CA ASN A 50 -6.31 0.11 15.31
C ASN A 50 -7.07 -0.46 14.11
N GLU A 51 -7.58 0.40 13.23
CA GLU A 51 -8.24 -0.05 12.01
C GLU A 51 -7.24 -0.69 11.02
N ILE A 52 -6.03 -0.15 10.89
CA ILE A 52 -4.95 -0.77 10.10
C ILE A 52 -4.60 -2.16 10.65
N ILE A 53 -4.51 -2.31 11.97
CA ILE A 53 -4.26 -3.60 12.64
C ILE A 53 -5.40 -4.58 12.40
N LYS A 54 -6.64 -4.11 12.43
CA LYS A 54 -7.82 -4.92 12.12
C LYS A 54 -7.74 -5.40 10.67
N ILE A 55 -7.45 -4.53 9.71
CA ILE A 55 -7.23 -4.89 8.30
C ILE A 55 -6.12 -5.93 8.16
N TYR A 56 -5.00 -5.76 8.87
CA TYR A 56 -3.87 -6.71 8.82
C TYR A 56 -4.25 -8.13 9.30
N ASN A 57 -5.14 -8.22 10.28
CA ASN A 57 -5.56 -9.48 10.89
C ASN A 57 -6.89 -10.03 10.32
N ASP A 58 -7.56 -9.29 9.45
CA ASP A 58 -8.83 -9.70 8.88
C ASP A 58 -8.64 -10.87 7.91
N ARG A 59 -9.41 -11.94 8.12
CA ARG A 59 -9.41 -13.14 7.27
C ARG A 59 -9.78 -12.81 5.82
N LYS A 60 -10.58 -11.76 5.58
CA LYS A 60 -10.94 -11.27 4.24
C LYS A 60 -9.69 -10.92 3.40
N PHE A 61 -8.63 -10.42 4.04
CA PHE A 61 -7.41 -9.96 3.36
C PHE A 61 -6.22 -10.92 3.51
N ILE A 62 -6.41 -12.06 4.18
CA ILE A 62 -5.37 -13.08 4.35
C ILE A 62 -5.50 -14.15 3.26
N VAL A 63 -4.47 -14.26 2.42
CA VAL A 63 -4.42 -15.28 1.37
C VAL A 63 -3.72 -16.53 1.88
N SER A 64 -4.40 -17.67 1.83
CA SER A 64 -3.77 -18.97 2.11
C SER A 64 -3.18 -19.54 0.82
N LYS A 65 -1.88 -19.82 0.81
CA LYS A 65 -1.19 -20.45 -0.32
C LYS A 65 -0.49 -21.72 0.12
N ARG A 66 -0.56 -22.77 -0.71
CA ARG A 66 0.28 -23.95 -0.54
C ARG A 66 1.65 -23.66 -1.13
N VAL A 67 2.70 -23.87 -0.34
CA VAL A 67 4.08 -23.78 -0.79
C VAL A 67 4.65 -25.19 -0.80
N PHE A 68 5.11 -25.61 -1.97
CA PHE A 68 5.79 -26.87 -2.16
C PHE A 68 7.26 -26.69 -1.82
N SER A 69 7.78 -27.56 -0.95
CA SER A 69 9.21 -27.64 -0.72
C SER A 69 9.86 -28.29 -1.94
N GLN A 70 11.01 -27.76 -2.36
CA GLN A 70 11.83 -28.42 -3.38
C GLN A 70 12.46 -29.74 -2.84
N ASP A 71 12.46 -29.94 -1.52
CA ASP A 71 13.12 -31.06 -0.84
C ASP A 71 12.17 -32.22 -0.49
N LYS A 72 11.10 -32.44 -1.26
CA LYS A 72 10.08 -33.49 -1.04
C LYS A 72 9.38 -33.45 0.33
N ARG A 73 9.48 -32.35 1.08
CA ARG A 73 8.72 -32.17 2.33
C ARG A 73 7.24 -31.95 2.02
N PRO A 74 6.32 -32.32 2.94
CA PRO A 74 4.89 -32.08 2.76
C PRO A 74 4.61 -30.61 2.47
N ALA A 75 3.64 -30.35 1.58
CA ALA A 75 3.24 -28.99 1.24
C ALA A 75 2.77 -28.25 2.50
N LYS A 76 3.38 -27.08 2.76
CA LYS A 76 3.01 -26.22 3.89
C LYS A 76 2.01 -25.17 3.41
N THR A 77 0.90 -25.04 4.13
CA THR A 77 -0.01 -23.89 3.92
C THR A 77 0.57 -22.69 4.64
N ILE A 78 0.81 -21.61 3.91
CA ILE A 78 1.29 -20.34 4.43
C ILE A 78 0.17 -19.32 4.30
N LYS A 79 -0.10 -18.61 5.41
CA LYS A 79 -0.99 -17.45 5.42
C LYS A 79 -0.19 -16.21 5.07
N ALA A 80 -0.62 -15.49 4.04
CA ALA A 80 -0.05 -14.22 3.62
C ALA A 80 -1.00 -13.10 4.02
N HIS A 81 -0.60 -12.35 5.04
CA HIS A 81 -1.25 -11.11 5.46
C HIS A 81 -1.08 -10.01 4.39
N PRO A 82 -1.96 -8.98 4.37
CA PRO A 82 -1.76 -7.82 3.51
C PRO A 82 -0.44 -7.11 3.85
N ALA A 83 0.22 -6.56 2.84
CA ALA A 83 1.34 -5.66 3.07
C ALA A 83 0.81 -4.26 3.39
N ILE A 84 1.26 -3.67 4.49
CA ILE A 84 0.88 -2.31 4.90
C ILE A 84 1.92 -1.34 4.35
N VAL A 85 1.47 -0.35 3.58
CA VAL A 85 2.29 0.70 2.97
C VAL A 85 1.79 2.05 3.48
N VAL A 86 2.64 2.78 4.19
CA VAL A 86 2.25 3.97 4.96
C VAL A 86 3.01 5.18 4.49
N SER A 87 2.34 6.31 4.30
CA SER A 87 3.01 7.58 4.01
C SER A 87 3.75 8.12 5.22
N PHE A 88 4.88 8.77 5.00
CA PHE A 88 5.48 9.66 5.99
C PHE A 88 6.02 10.94 5.34
N THR A 89 6.29 11.97 6.14
CA THR A 89 6.77 13.26 5.63
C THR A 89 8.19 13.52 6.11
N GLY A 90 9.08 13.91 5.19
CA GLY A 90 10.48 14.20 5.51
C GLY A 90 11.17 13.00 6.17
N THR A 91 11.49 13.11 7.46
CA THR A 91 12.10 12.05 8.26
C THR A 91 11.18 11.55 9.39
N ASP A 92 9.92 11.97 9.42
CA ASP A 92 9.00 11.63 10.50
C ASP A 92 8.31 10.29 10.28
N THR A 93 8.94 9.21 10.74
CA THR A 93 8.47 7.83 10.54
C THR A 93 7.55 7.33 11.65
N ARG A 94 7.08 8.22 12.54
CA ARG A 94 6.41 7.85 13.81
C ARG A 94 5.23 6.91 13.62
N GLN A 95 4.39 7.12 12.61
CA GLN A 95 3.20 6.31 12.36
C GLN A 95 3.58 4.90 11.88
N ALA A 96 4.56 4.78 10.98
CA ALA A 96 5.07 3.47 10.57
C ALA A 96 5.74 2.74 11.74
N ASP A 97 6.53 3.45 12.55
CA ASP A 97 7.21 2.87 13.70
C ASP A 97 6.26 2.45 14.82
N SER A 98 5.15 3.17 15.00
CA SER A 98 4.08 2.78 15.93
C SER A 98 3.48 1.43 15.56
N LEU A 99 3.14 1.23 14.28
CA LEU A 99 2.66 -0.06 13.76
C LEU A 99 3.70 -1.18 13.94
N ARG A 100 4.98 -0.90 13.63
CA ARG A 100 6.08 -1.86 13.81
C ARG A 100 6.30 -2.26 15.26
N LYS A 101 6.21 -1.31 16.20
CA LYS A 101 6.27 -1.59 17.65
C LYS A 101 5.17 -2.55 18.09
N ARG A 102 3.98 -2.45 17.46
CA ARG A 102 2.83 -3.36 17.65
C ARG A 102 2.92 -4.65 16.82
N LYS A 103 4.10 -4.97 16.29
CA LYS A 103 4.40 -6.19 15.50
C LYS A 103 3.65 -6.28 14.17
N ILE A 104 3.23 -5.15 13.61
CA ILE A 104 2.69 -5.07 12.26
C ILE A 104 3.81 -4.67 11.29
N PRO A 105 4.15 -5.52 10.30
CA PRO A 105 5.07 -5.13 9.25
C PRO A 105 4.50 -3.98 8.43
N ALA A 106 5.21 -2.85 8.39
CA ALA A 106 4.82 -1.65 7.67
C ALA A 106 5.99 -1.13 6.83
N GLU A 107 5.78 -1.04 5.53
CA GLU A 107 6.67 -0.35 4.60
C GLU A 107 6.27 1.13 4.60
N ALA A 108 7.21 2.04 4.81
CA ALA A 108 6.93 3.47 4.86
C ALA A 108 7.42 4.13 3.57
N ILE A 109 6.66 5.06 2.99
CA ILE A 109 7.02 5.81 1.79
C ILE A 109 6.91 7.31 2.08
N ALA A 110 8.02 8.03 1.93
CA ALA A 110 8.03 9.47 1.85
C ALA A 110 7.99 9.91 0.39
N ILE A 111 7.06 10.80 0.08
CA ILE A 111 7.01 11.49 -1.20
C ILE A 111 8.05 12.62 -1.11
N CYS A 112 9.03 12.63 -2.00
CA CYS A 112 10.13 13.58 -1.97
C CYS A 112 10.38 14.23 -3.32
N ASP A 113 11.00 15.40 -3.30
CA ASP A 113 11.55 16.03 -4.50
C ASP A 113 12.88 15.37 -4.86
N GLY A 114 12.99 14.85 -6.09
CA GLY A 114 14.19 14.20 -6.60
C GLY A 114 13.92 13.36 -7.83
N ASP A 115 14.99 12.82 -8.44
CA ASP A 115 14.91 12.10 -9.72
C ASP A 115 14.86 10.58 -9.58
N SER A 116 15.22 10.05 -8.41
CA SER A 116 15.30 8.61 -8.18
C SER A 116 14.83 8.23 -6.78
N TRP A 117 14.14 7.10 -6.68
CA TRP A 117 13.79 6.55 -5.38
C TRP A 117 15.02 5.96 -4.69
N ARG A 118 15.00 5.98 -3.35
CA ARG A 118 16.00 5.32 -2.51
C ARG A 118 15.32 4.59 -1.36
N LYS A 119 15.98 3.55 -0.88
CA LYS A 119 15.60 2.81 0.32
C LYS A 119 16.52 3.24 1.47
N GLU A 120 15.96 3.48 2.64
CA GLU A 120 16.75 3.70 3.85
C GLU A 120 17.39 2.38 4.30
N ASP A 121 18.70 2.41 4.56
CA ASP A 121 19.44 1.27 5.11
C ASP A 121 19.11 1.11 6.59
N TYR A 122 18.06 0.34 6.87
CA TYR A 122 17.80 -0.16 8.21
C TYR A 122 18.66 -1.37 8.54
N GLY A 123 19.03 -1.47 9.82
CA GLY A 123 19.64 -2.67 10.37
C GLY A 123 18.81 -3.94 10.14
N PRO A 124 19.40 -5.13 10.33
CA PRO A 124 18.85 -6.42 9.88
C PRO A 124 17.53 -6.85 10.55
N ILE A 125 17.04 -6.12 11.56
CA ILE A 125 15.85 -6.45 12.35
C ILE A 125 14.85 -5.28 12.30
N CYS A 126 14.24 -5.07 11.15
CA CYS A 126 13.14 -4.11 10.98
C CYS A 126 11.91 -4.80 10.40
N LEU A 127 10.71 -4.49 10.93
CA LEU A 127 9.43 -5.00 10.44
C LEU A 127 8.94 -4.13 9.27
N GLY A 128 9.73 -4.07 8.20
CA GLY A 128 9.50 -3.21 7.04
C GLY A 128 10.58 -2.14 6.92
N ASN A 129 10.57 -1.44 5.79
CA ASN A 129 11.61 -0.49 5.41
C ASN A 129 11.01 0.89 5.14
N ASN A 130 11.86 1.91 5.07
CA ASN A 130 11.46 3.23 4.60
C ASN A 130 12.00 3.46 3.18
N TYR A 131 11.18 4.06 2.35
CA TYR A 131 11.51 4.46 0.98
C TYR A 131 11.26 5.96 0.84
N TYR A 132 12.12 6.60 0.06
CA TYR A 132 11.94 7.96 -0.41
C TYR A 132 11.70 7.87 -1.90
N VAL A 133 10.53 8.31 -2.35
CA VAL A 133 10.06 8.08 -3.72
C VAL A 133 9.65 9.42 -4.33
N PRO A 134 10.20 9.76 -5.51
CA PRO A 134 9.73 10.91 -6.27
C PRO A 134 8.23 10.85 -6.53
N GLN A 135 7.52 11.96 -6.37
CA GLN A 135 6.09 12.02 -6.69
C GLN A 135 5.82 11.58 -8.13
N GLY A 136 6.66 12.03 -9.07
CA GLY A 136 6.58 11.65 -10.49
C GLY A 136 6.64 10.13 -10.70
N ASP A 137 7.37 9.39 -9.87
CA ASP A 137 7.45 7.93 -9.95
C ASP A 137 6.17 7.23 -9.48
N LEU A 138 5.52 7.75 -8.43
CA LEU A 138 4.24 7.23 -7.94
C LEU A 138 3.15 7.44 -9.00
N ILE A 139 3.04 8.67 -9.50
CA ILE A 139 2.05 9.06 -10.49
C ILE A 139 2.28 8.33 -11.81
N ARG A 140 3.51 8.28 -12.32
CA ARG A 140 3.85 7.56 -13.57
C ARG A 140 3.47 6.09 -13.51
N ASN A 141 3.73 5.42 -12.38
CA ASN A 141 3.36 4.01 -12.21
C ASN A 141 1.84 3.82 -12.14
N LEU A 142 1.13 4.67 -11.39
CA LEU A 142 -0.32 4.63 -11.32
C LEU A 142 -0.96 4.88 -12.70
N SER A 143 -0.55 5.93 -13.41
CA SER A 143 -1.02 6.24 -14.76
C SER A 143 -0.73 5.11 -15.76
N ALA A 144 0.45 4.50 -15.69
CA ALA A 144 0.79 3.36 -16.55
C ALA A 144 -0.08 2.13 -16.26
N VAL A 145 -0.39 1.85 -15.00
CA VAL A 145 -1.30 0.76 -14.61
C VAL A 145 -2.73 1.05 -15.08
N PHE A 146 -3.20 2.26 -14.85
CA PHE A 146 -4.55 2.70 -15.22
C PHE A 146 -4.75 2.71 -16.75
N GLY A 147 -3.84 3.34 -17.49
CA GLY A 147 -3.88 3.41 -18.96
C GLY A 147 -3.71 2.06 -19.66
N GLN A 148 -3.12 1.06 -18.99
CA GLN A 148 -3.05 -0.32 -19.48
C GLN A 148 -4.27 -1.17 -19.08
N HIS A 149 -5.30 -0.57 -18.48
CA HIS A 149 -6.49 -1.24 -17.94
C HIS A 149 -6.15 -2.37 -16.96
N ARG A 150 -5.07 -2.19 -16.18
CA ARG A 150 -4.63 -3.14 -15.15
C ARG A 150 -5.15 -2.79 -13.76
N LEU A 151 -5.83 -1.65 -13.60
CA LEU A 151 -6.55 -1.28 -12.38
C LEU A 151 -8.06 -1.41 -12.62
N VAL A 152 -8.71 -2.23 -11.81
CA VAL A 152 -10.17 -2.41 -11.80
C VAL A 152 -10.72 -1.72 -10.56
N ILE A 153 -11.67 -0.82 -10.78
CA ILE A 153 -12.38 -0.08 -9.73
C ILE A 153 -13.85 -0.43 -9.85
N GLU A 154 -14.38 -1.14 -8.85
CA GLU A 154 -15.80 -1.46 -8.76
C GLU A 154 -16.55 -0.21 -8.26
N THR A 155 -17.60 0.22 -8.97
CA THR A 155 -18.32 1.48 -8.69
C THR A 155 -19.13 1.45 -7.40
N GLU A 156 -19.41 0.25 -6.88
CA GLU A 156 -20.14 0.06 -5.61
C GLU A 156 -19.30 0.40 -4.37
N ILE A 157 -17.99 0.60 -4.53
CA ILE A 157 -17.09 0.96 -3.44
C ILE A 157 -17.32 2.44 -3.07
N PRO A 158 -17.58 2.76 -1.78
CA PRO A 158 -17.66 4.15 -1.32
C PRO A 158 -16.42 4.94 -1.76
N PHE A 159 -16.62 6.18 -2.22
CA PHE A 159 -15.57 7.08 -2.73
C PHE A 159 -14.92 6.66 -4.07
N ALA A 160 -15.31 5.53 -4.69
CA ALA A 160 -14.76 5.11 -5.98
C ALA A 160 -15.04 6.11 -7.10
N GLU A 161 -16.21 6.75 -7.11
CA GLU A 161 -16.52 7.77 -8.11
C GLU A 161 -15.59 8.98 -8.02
N ASN A 162 -15.26 9.43 -6.81
CA ASN A 162 -14.31 10.53 -6.61
C ASN A 162 -12.92 10.13 -7.09
N LEU A 163 -12.47 8.93 -6.72
CA LEU A 163 -11.20 8.38 -7.18
C LEU A 163 -11.15 8.26 -8.71
N ILE A 164 -12.23 7.80 -9.37
CA ILE A 164 -12.30 7.71 -10.83
C ILE A 164 -12.24 9.11 -11.46
N LYS A 165 -12.92 10.10 -10.89
CA LYS A 165 -12.86 11.49 -11.37
C LYS A 165 -11.44 12.04 -11.24
N GLU A 166 -10.79 11.84 -10.10
CA GLU A 166 -9.40 12.22 -9.87
C GLU A 166 -8.47 11.53 -10.89
N LEU A 167 -8.62 10.22 -11.10
CA LEU A 167 -7.83 9.43 -12.06
C LEU A 167 -7.97 9.89 -13.51
N ASN A 168 -9.14 10.41 -13.89
CA ASN A 168 -9.41 10.94 -15.23
C ASN A 168 -9.07 12.43 -15.37
N GLY A 169 -8.70 13.11 -14.28
CA GLY A 169 -8.26 14.49 -14.30
C GLY A 169 -6.97 14.65 -15.12
N SER A 170 -6.81 15.83 -15.74
CA SER A 170 -5.63 16.16 -16.56
C SER A 170 -4.34 16.24 -15.74
N GLU A 171 -4.43 16.50 -14.44
CA GLU A 171 -3.31 16.49 -13.50
C GLU A 171 -3.69 15.72 -12.24
N LEU A 172 -3.01 14.60 -11.99
CA LEU A 172 -3.15 13.86 -10.74
C LEU A 172 -2.47 14.66 -9.63
N LYS A 173 -3.28 15.30 -8.80
CA LYS A 173 -2.82 16.03 -7.62
C LYS A 173 -2.51 15.06 -6.48
N GLU A 174 -1.69 15.51 -5.53
CA GLU A 174 -1.36 14.75 -4.31
C GLU A 174 -2.53 14.73 -3.33
N GLU A 175 -3.69 14.29 -3.79
CA GLU A 175 -4.84 14.08 -2.94
C GLU A 175 -4.66 12.81 -2.13
N SER A 176 -5.27 12.79 -0.94
CA SER A 176 -5.10 11.72 0.05
C SER A 176 -5.39 10.33 -0.56
N LEU A 177 -6.39 10.23 -1.45
CA LEU A 177 -6.77 8.98 -2.12
C LEU A 177 -5.77 8.52 -3.20
N ILE A 178 -5.36 9.41 -4.11
CA ILE A 178 -4.36 9.09 -5.15
C ILE A 178 -3.05 8.66 -4.52
N SER A 179 -2.59 9.35 -3.48
CA SER A 179 -1.38 8.97 -2.76
C SER A 179 -1.54 7.62 -2.06
N ALA A 180 -2.66 7.41 -1.35
CA ALA A 180 -2.94 6.13 -0.70
C ALA A 180 -3.02 4.96 -1.71
N LEU A 181 -3.49 5.18 -2.94
CA LEU A 181 -3.54 4.16 -3.98
C LEU A 181 -2.20 3.95 -4.70
N SER A 182 -1.49 5.03 -5.03
CA SER A 182 -0.26 4.98 -5.83
C SER A 182 0.90 4.30 -5.09
N MET A 183 1.03 4.55 -3.79
CA MET A 183 2.07 3.96 -2.93
C MET A 183 2.13 2.42 -2.98
N PRO A 184 1.04 1.68 -2.69
CA PRO A 184 1.07 0.22 -2.74
C PRO A 184 1.26 -0.33 -4.17
N ILE A 185 0.77 0.37 -5.19
CA ILE A 185 0.99 0.00 -6.60
C ILE A 185 2.47 0.15 -6.95
N TRP A 186 3.07 1.30 -6.65
CA TRP A 186 4.49 1.55 -6.86
C TRP A 186 5.34 0.51 -6.12
N PHE A 187 5.03 0.23 -4.86
CA PHE A 187 5.74 -0.76 -4.07
C PHE A 187 5.67 -2.14 -4.72
N CYS A 188 4.49 -2.55 -5.17
CA CYS A 188 4.29 -3.82 -5.85
C CYS A 188 5.01 -3.90 -7.21
N GLU A 189 5.12 -2.79 -7.93
CA GLU A 189 5.80 -2.73 -9.22
C GLU A 189 7.33 -2.77 -9.09
N ASN A 190 7.88 -2.03 -8.14
CA ASN A 190 9.32 -1.77 -8.06
C ASN A 190 10.03 -2.63 -7.01
N ILE A 191 9.36 -3.03 -5.92
CA ILE A 191 9.98 -3.77 -4.83
C ILE A 191 9.70 -5.27 -4.96
N ARG A 192 10.77 -6.04 -5.15
CA ARG A 192 10.70 -7.50 -5.04
C ARG A 192 10.67 -7.88 -3.56
N VAL A 193 9.49 -8.28 -3.08
CA VAL A 193 9.35 -8.85 -1.74
C VAL A 193 9.98 -10.25 -1.74
N ILE A 194 11.28 -10.33 -1.45
CA ILE A 194 11.97 -11.61 -1.23
C ILE A 194 11.64 -12.06 0.19
N LYS A 195 10.65 -12.95 0.34
CA LYS A 195 10.42 -13.61 1.63
C LYS A 195 11.47 -14.70 1.80
N ARG A 196 12.39 -14.51 2.76
CA ARG A 196 13.22 -15.60 3.30
C ARG A 196 12.30 -16.47 4.16
N TYR A 197 12.14 -17.74 3.76
CA TYR A 197 11.31 -18.73 4.45
C TYR A 197 12.13 -19.52 5.47
#